data_AF-A0A2H5ZYW5-F1
#
_entry.id   AF-A0A2H5ZYW5-F1
#
_cell.length_a   1.000
_cell.length_b   1.000
_cell.length_c   1.000
_cell.angle_alpha   90.00
_cell.angle_beta   90.00
_cell.angle_gamma   90.00
#
_symmetry.space_group_name_H-M   'P 1'
#
loop_
_entity.id
_entity.type
_entity.pdbx_description
1 polymer ?
#
loop_
_entity_poly.entity_id
_entity_poly.type
_entity_poly.pdbx_seq_one_letter_code
_entity_poly.pdbx_strand_id
1 'polypeptide(L)'
;MEDAKRLGIKACFFSDSFAAYRLDALEQVGGFPERAIVGEDVIVAAKLLRAGWKIAYVADACVYHSHDLTPLQEMRRYFDIGVFHARESWILREFGKPEGEGLRFLRSELRYLWQHAPWRIPESFLRAALKYFGYRLGRAERWLPLGLKRWLSLQKHFWDREAEELRARKRGDRARGE
;
A
#
# COMPACT_ATOMS: atom_id res chain seq x y z
N MET A 1 -16.43 8.86 9.41
CA MET A 1 -16.37 7.59 10.17
C MET A 1 -17.56 6.67 9.96
N GLU A 2 -18.78 7.16 9.73
CA GLU A 2 -19.95 6.29 9.49
C GLU A 2 -19.77 5.33 8.30
N ASP A 3 -19.32 5.85 7.16
CA ASP A 3 -19.04 5.07 5.97
C ASP A 3 -17.93 4.02 6.17
N ALA A 4 -17.00 4.22 7.09
CA ALA A 4 -15.96 3.22 7.39
C ALA A 4 -16.55 1.91 7.91
N LYS A 5 -17.70 1.95 8.60
CA LYS A 5 -18.40 0.73 9.06
C LYS A 5 -18.95 -0.09 7.88
N ARG A 6 -19.32 0.57 6.78
CA ARG A 6 -19.94 -0.06 5.60
C ARG A 6 -18.91 -0.40 4.51
N LEU A 7 -17.98 0.51 4.25
CA LEU A 7 -17.00 0.44 3.17
C LEU A 7 -15.67 -0.17 3.62
N GLY A 8 -15.43 -0.26 4.93
CA GLY A 8 -14.17 -0.74 5.49
C GLY A 8 -12.98 0.11 5.03
N ILE A 9 -11.89 -0.56 4.67
CA ILE A 9 -10.65 0.07 4.20
C ILE A 9 -10.84 0.92 2.95
N LYS A 10 -11.93 0.71 2.20
CA LYS A 10 -12.26 1.53 1.03
C LYS A 10 -12.70 2.95 1.41
N ALA A 11 -13.14 3.17 2.64
CA ALA A 11 -13.51 4.51 3.10
C ALA A 11 -12.32 5.48 3.08
N CYS A 12 -11.11 4.96 3.34
CA CYS A 12 -9.87 5.72 3.24
C CYS A 12 -9.10 5.45 1.94
N PHE A 13 -9.73 4.83 0.93
CA PHE A 13 -9.13 4.72 -0.39
C PHE A 13 -9.17 6.09 -1.07
N PHE A 14 -8.00 6.60 -1.41
CA PHE A 14 -7.82 7.92 -1.99
C PHE A 14 -6.54 7.87 -2.82
N SER A 15 -6.53 8.39 -4.05
CA SER A 15 -5.36 8.31 -4.92
C SER A 15 -4.65 9.67 -4.95
N ASP A 16 -3.39 9.70 -4.55
CA ASP A 16 -2.52 10.88 -4.67
C ASP A 16 -2.46 11.47 -6.10
N SER A 17 -2.52 10.61 -7.10
CA SER A 17 -2.30 10.94 -8.51
C SER A 17 -3.48 11.70 -9.13
N PHE A 18 -4.67 11.60 -8.54
CA PHE A 18 -5.85 12.32 -8.98
C PHE A 18 -6.79 12.63 -7.82
N ALA A 19 -6.36 13.60 -7.01
CA ALA A 19 -7.07 14.05 -5.83
C ALA A 19 -6.94 15.55 -5.61
N ALA A 20 -7.90 16.10 -4.87
CA ALA A 20 -7.85 17.46 -4.34
C ALA A 20 -7.98 17.42 -2.81
N TYR A 21 -7.11 18.16 -2.13
CA TYR A 21 -7.13 18.32 -0.68
C TYR A 21 -7.43 19.78 -0.35
N ARG A 22 -8.24 20.00 0.69
CA ARG A 22 -8.26 21.32 1.32
C ARG A 22 -6.96 21.52 2.11
N LEU A 23 -6.33 22.67 1.95
CA LEU A 23 -5.04 22.97 2.58
C LEU A 23 -5.15 22.93 4.12
N ASP A 24 -6.16 23.58 4.69
CA ASP A 24 -6.40 23.64 6.13
C ASP A 24 -6.61 22.23 6.74
N ALA A 25 -7.35 21.37 6.04
CA ALA A 25 -7.57 20.00 6.45
C ALA A 25 -6.26 19.18 6.43
N LEU A 26 -5.43 19.36 5.40
CA LEU A 26 -4.15 18.67 5.26
C LEU A 26 -3.15 19.11 6.34
N GLU A 27 -3.05 20.40 6.59
CA GLU A 27 -2.21 20.97 7.66
C GLU A 27 -2.66 20.48 9.05
N GLN A 28 -3.97 20.41 9.30
CA GLN A 28 -4.53 19.93 10.56
C GLN A 28 -4.09 18.50 10.90
N VAL A 29 -3.90 17.63 9.90
CA VAL A 29 -3.46 16.24 10.12
C VAL A 29 -1.94 16.03 10.01
N GLY A 30 -1.19 17.13 9.87
CA GLY A 30 0.27 17.14 9.81
C GLY A 30 0.85 16.82 8.43
N GLY A 31 0.07 16.98 7.36
CA GLY A 31 0.51 16.73 5.99
C GLY A 31 0.77 15.27 5.65
N PHE A 32 1.50 15.06 4.54
CA PHE A 32 1.91 13.73 4.11
C PHE A 32 3.03 13.17 5.00
N PRO A 33 3.00 11.87 5.32
CA PRO A 33 4.05 11.24 6.11
C PRO A 33 5.39 11.25 5.36
N GLU A 34 6.46 11.68 6.01
CA GLU A 34 7.82 11.63 5.45
C GLU A 34 8.32 10.19 5.22
N ARG A 35 7.75 9.24 5.96
CA ARG A 35 8.20 7.84 6.04
C ARG A 35 7.07 6.85 5.76
N ALA A 36 6.46 6.97 4.58
CA ALA A 36 5.63 5.90 4.02
C ALA A 36 6.43 5.17 2.92
N ILE A 37 6.32 3.85 2.88
CA ILE A 37 6.85 3.07 1.75
C ILE A 37 5.93 3.20 0.54
N VAL A 38 4.62 3.08 0.76
CA VAL A 38 3.50 3.35 -0.14
C VAL A 38 2.28 3.71 0.71
N GLY A 39 1.24 4.28 0.11
CA GLY A 39 -0.05 4.49 0.78
C GLY A 39 -0.10 5.72 1.67
N GLU A 40 0.76 6.70 1.42
CA GLU A 40 0.78 8.01 2.04
C GLU A 40 -0.57 8.74 1.94
N ASP A 41 -1.23 8.59 0.79
CA ASP A 41 -2.58 9.08 0.52
C ASP A 41 -3.62 8.42 1.42
N VAL A 42 -3.56 7.10 1.57
CA VAL A 42 -4.42 6.32 2.47
C VAL A 42 -4.19 6.72 3.93
N ILE A 43 -2.93 6.97 4.34
CA ILE A 43 -2.61 7.46 5.69
C ILE A 43 -3.27 8.82 5.93
N VAL A 44 -3.10 9.77 5.01
CA VAL A 44 -3.69 11.11 5.12
C VAL A 44 -5.22 11.02 5.14
N ALA A 45 -5.81 10.25 4.22
CA ALA A 45 -7.25 10.01 4.15
C ALA A 45 -7.80 9.44 5.46
N ALA A 46 -7.14 8.43 6.03
CA ALA A 46 -7.53 7.84 7.31
C ALA A 46 -7.45 8.86 8.46
N LYS A 47 -6.39 9.68 8.52
CA LYS A 47 -6.28 10.76 9.52
C LYS A 47 -7.37 11.82 9.36
N LEU A 48 -7.66 12.24 8.13
CA LEU A 48 -8.73 13.20 7.83
C LEU A 48 -10.09 12.68 8.31
N LEU A 49 -10.41 11.42 8.02
CA LEU A 49 -11.65 10.80 8.49
C LEU A 49 -11.74 10.73 10.02
N ARG A 50 -10.62 10.49 10.72
CA ARG A 50 -10.55 10.55 12.20
C ARG A 50 -10.77 11.96 12.74
N ALA A 51 -10.26 12.97 12.04
CA ALA A 51 -10.43 14.38 12.39
C ALA A 51 -11.84 14.93 12.04
N GLY A 52 -12.75 14.09 11.52
CA GLY A 52 -14.12 14.47 11.21
C GLY A 52 -14.34 15.02 9.80
N TRP A 53 -13.29 15.06 8.97
CA TRP A 53 -13.43 15.41 7.55
C TRP A 53 -14.15 14.31 6.77
N LYS A 54 -14.60 14.68 5.57
CA LYS A 54 -15.28 13.81 4.63
C LYS A 54 -14.42 13.63 3.38
N ILE A 55 -14.50 12.44 2.80
CA ILE A 55 -13.91 12.10 1.52
C ILE A 55 -15.05 11.85 0.54
N ALA A 56 -14.96 12.42 -0.65
CA ALA A 56 -15.94 12.26 -1.71
C ALA A 56 -15.27 11.70 -2.97
N TYR A 57 -15.93 10.72 -3.59
CA TYR A 57 -15.56 10.21 -4.91
C TYR A 57 -16.39 10.95 -5.97
N VAL A 58 -15.73 11.54 -6.97
CA VAL A 58 -16.38 12.29 -8.06
C VAL A 58 -16.20 11.51 -9.35
N ALA A 59 -17.23 10.78 -9.78
CA ALA A 59 -17.15 9.86 -10.91
C ALA A 59 -16.94 10.58 -12.26
N ASP A 60 -17.42 11.83 -12.40
CA ASP A 60 -17.31 12.61 -13.63
C ASP A 60 -15.89 13.14 -13.89
N ALA A 61 -15.04 13.14 -12.86
CA ALA A 61 -13.64 13.51 -12.98
C ALA A 61 -12.84 12.28 -13.43
N CYS A 62 -12.58 12.18 -14.72
CA CYS A 62 -11.90 11.02 -15.33
C CYS A 62 -10.48 11.35 -15.78
N VAL A 63 -9.56 10.41 -15.54
CA VAL A 63 -8.18 10.42 -16.06
C VAL A 63 -7.79 9.03 -16.56
N TYR A 64 -6.87 8.97 -17.52
CA TYR A 64 -6.28 7.72 -17.97
C TYR A 64 -5.02 7.42 -17.17
N HIS A 65 -4.96 6.23 -16.60
CA HIS A 65 -3.77 5.71 -15.93
C HIS A 65 -3.52 4.27 -16.34
N SER A 66 -2.28 3.95 -16.69
CA SER A 66 -1.88 2.60 -17.08
C SER A 66 -0.57 2.23 -16.40
N HIS A 67 -0.48 0.97 -15.96
CA HIS A 67 0.77 0.40 -15.50
C HIS A 67 0.99 -0.94 -16.17
N ASP A 68 2.12 -1.08 -16.87
CA ASP A 68 2.54 -2.36 -17.45
C ASP A 68 3.56 -3.03 -16.53
N LEU A 69 3.06 -3.57 -15.41
CA LEU A 69 3.89 -4.30 -14.46
C LEU A 69 4.07 -5.76 -14.91
N THR A 70 5.34 -6.19 -14.96
CA THR A 70 5.68 -7.61 -15.03
C THR A 70 5.19 -8.35 -13.78
N PRO A 71 4.93 -9.67 -13.84
CA PRO A 71 4.51 -10.45 -12.67
C PRO A 71 5.44 -10.29 -11.46
N LEU A 72 6.75 -10.17 -11.70
CA LEU A 72 7.74 -9.94 -10.64
C LEU A 72 7.60 -8.54 -10.02
N GLN A 73 7.37 -7.50 -10.83
CA GLN A 73 7.11 -6.16 -10.31
C GLN A 73 5.78 -6.09 -9.54
N GLU A 74 4.74 -6.80 -9.98
CA GLU A 74 3.50 -6.94 -9.22
C GLU A 74 3.75 -7.58 -7.86
N MET A 75 4.52 -8.69 -7.80
CA MET A 75 4.92 -9.32 -6.55
C MET A 75 5.62 -8.32 -5.62
N ARG A 76 6.58 -7.57 -6.15
CA ARG A 76 7.35 -6.56 -5.39
C ARG A 76 6.48 -5.41 -4.89
N ARG A 77 5.53 -4.96 -5.70
CA ARG A 77 4.53 -3.95 -5.30
C ARG A 77 3.67 -4.47 -4.15
N TYR A 78 3.20 -5.72 -4.24
CA TYR A 78 2.43 -6.32 -3.16
C TYR A 78 3.25 -6.56 -1.88
N PHE A 79 4.57 -6.79 -2.00
CA PHE A 79 5.48 -6.74 -0.85
C PHE A 79 5.45 -5.38 -0.17
N ASP A 80 5.57 -4.28 -0.92
CA ASP A 80 5.53 -2.94 -0.35
C ASP A 80 4.18 -2.63 0.33
N ILE A 81 3.05 -3.05 -0.28
CA ILE A 81 1.71 -2.96 0.35
C ILE A 81 1.66 -3.79 1.64
N GLY A 82 2.30 -4.96 1.66
CA GLY A 82 2.42 -5.79 2.85
C GLY A 82 3.19 -5.08 3.97
N VAL A 83 4.31 -4.43 3.64
CA VAL A 83 5.10 -3.62 4.59
C VAL A 83 4.28 -2.47 5.13
N PHE A 84 3.59 -1.74 4.26
CA PHE A 84 2.67 -0.67 4.63
C PHE A 84 1.62 -1.15 5.64
N HIS A 85 0.90 -2.23 5.33
CA HIS A 85 -0.11 -2.80 6.25
C HIS A 85 0.47 -3.36 7.56
N ALA A 86 1.75 -3.73 7.60
CA ALA A 86 2.41 -4.14 8.84
C ALA A 86 2.78 -2.93 9.71
N ARG A 87 3.37 -1.89 9.11
CA ARG A 87 3.83 -0.68 9.81
C ARG A 87 2.65 0.21 10.21
N GLU A 88 1.69 0.41 9.32
CA GLU A 88 0.46 1.20 9.52
C GLU A 88 -0.74 0.33 9.94
N SER A 89 -0.48 -0.65 10.82
CA SER A 89 -1.49 -1.63 11.24
C SER A 89 -2.73 -1.02 11.92
N TRP A 90 -2.65 0.23 12.39
CA TRP A 90 -3.77 0.96 12.96
C TRP A 90 -4.88 1.23 11.91
N ILE A 91 -4.52 1.45 10.65
CA ILE A 91 -5.50 1.63 9.56
C ILE A 91 -6.37 0.38 9.45
N LEU A 92 -5.77 -0.80 9.49
CA LEU A 92 -6.52 -2.07 9.44
C LEU A 92 -7.36 -2.32 10.68
N ARG A 93 -6.94 -1.82 11.85
CA ARG A 93 -7.72 -1.94 13.09
C ARG A 93 -8.97 -1.06 13.06
N GLU A 94 -8.87 0.13 12.48
CA GLU A 94 -9.94 1.12 12.50
C GLU A 94 -10.89 1.00 11.30
N PHE A 95 -10.34 0.73 10.12
CA PHE A 95 -11.10 0.64 8.86
C PHE A 95 -11.33 -0.82 8.43
N GLY A 96 -10.79 -1.80 9.15
CA GLY A 96 -10.93 -3.21 8.81
C GLY A 96 -9.93 -3.67 7.74
N LYS A 97 -9.98 -4.98 7.47
CA LYS A 97 -9.03 -5.62 6.55
C LYS A 97 -9.53 -5.59 5.11
N PRO A 98 -8.63 -5.63 4.11
CA PRO A 98 -8.99 -5.76 2.69
C PRO A 98 -9.43 -7.20 2.33
N GLU A 99 -10.25 -7.84 3.17
CA GLU A 99 -10.71 -9.22 2.96
C GLU A 99 -11.88 -9.25 1.95
N GLY A 100 -11.98 -10.31 1.15
CA GLY A 100 -13.06 -10.53 0.17
C GLY A 100 -12.85 -9.88 -1.20
N GLU A 101 -12.22 -8.71 -1.28
CA GLU A 101 -11.99 -8.00 -2.55
C GLU A 101 -11.07 -8.74 -3.51
N GLY A 102 -10.00 -9.36 -3.00
CA GLY A 102 -9.11 -10.18 -3.83
C GLY A 102 -9.82 -11.38 -4.46
N LEU A 103 -10.71 -12.04 -3.72
CA LEU A 103 -11.50 -13.16 -4.23
C LEU A 103 -12.56 -12.69 -5.22
N ARG A 104 -13.19 -11.53 -4.96
CA ARG A 104 -14.14 -10.90 -5.89
C ARG A 104 -13.48 -10.58 -7.22
N PHE A 105 -12.29 -9.95 -7.18
CA PHE A 105 -11.48 -9.66 -8.37
C PHE A 105 -11.10 -10.95 -9.12
N LEU A 106 -10.57 -11.95 -8.41
CA LEU A 106 -10.18 -13.22 -9.05
C LEU A 106 -11.37 -13.91 -9.71
N ARG A 107 -12.55 -13.94 -9.07
CA ARG A 107 -13.78 -14.51 -9.67
C ARG A 107 -14.20 -13.76 -10.93
N SER A 108 -14.14 -12.43 -10.93
CA SER A 108 -14.46 -11.64 -12.12
C SER A 108 -13.44 -11.85 -13.24
N GLU A 109 -12.15 -11.91 -12.91
CA GLU A 109 -11.07 -12.15 -13.87
C GLU A 109 -11.20 -13.54 -14.50
N LEU A 110 -11.42 -14.58 -13.69
CA LEU A 110 -11.60 -15.95 -14.18
C LEU A 110 -12.83 -16.09 -15.08
N ARG A 111 -13.95 -15.46 -14.71
CA ARG A 111 -15.16 -15.44 -15.57
C ARG A 111 -14.87 -14.79 -16.91
N TYR A 112 -14.19 -13.65 -16.90
CA TYR A 112 -13.82 -12.93 -18.12
C TYR A 112 -12.87 -13.75 -19.00
N LEU A 113 -11.81 -14.32 -18.42
CA LEU A 113 -10.83 -15.15 -19.12
C LEU A 113 -11.45 -16.43 -19.68
N TRP A 114 -12.37 -17.06 -18.96
CA TRP A 114 -13.09 -18.23 -19.47
C TRP A 114 -13.87 -17.93 -20.76
N GLN A 115 -14.37 -16.71 -20.93
CA GLN A 115 -15.13 -16.31 -22.12
C GLN A 115 -14.23 -15.83 -23.27
N HIS A 116 -13.08 -15.23 -22.98
CA HIS A 116 -12.27 -14.52 -23.99
C HIS A 116 -10.89 -15.14 -24.25
N ALA A 117 -10.25 -15.73 -23.24
CA ALA A 117 -8.90 -16.28 -23.34
C ALA A 117 -8.62 -17.37 -22.27
N PRO A 118 -9.23 -18.56 -22.34
CA PRO A 118 -9.09 -19.59 -21.31
C PRO A 118 -7.64 -20.04 -21.06
N TRP A 119 -6.79 -20.01 -22.10
CA TRP A 119 -5.37 -20.36 -21.99
C TRP A 119 -4.56 -19.41 -21.08
N ARG A 120 -5.09 -18.22 -20.73
CA ARG A 120 -4.46 -17.28 -19.79
C ARG A 120 -4.85 -17.52 -18.33
N ILE A 121 -5.77 -18.46 -18.05
CA ILE A 121 -6.16 -18.80 -16.67
C ILE A 121 -4.97 -19.23 -15.81
N PRO A 122 -4.03 -20.09 -16.28
CA PRO A 122 -2.81 -20.41 -15.52
C PRO A 122 -1.96 -19.17 -15.19
N GLU A 123 -1.86 -18.20 -16.11
CA GLU A 123 -1.14 -16.94 -15.88
C GLU A 123 -1.81 -16.12 -14.78
N SER A 124 -3.14 -15.99 -14.80
CA SER A 124 -3.92 -15.30 -13.75
C SER A 124 -3.71 -15.94 -12.37
N PHE A 125 -3.75 -17.27 -12.27
CA PHE A 125 -3.45 -17.97 -11.02
C PHE A 125 -2.01 -17.73 -10.54
N LEU A 126 -1.03 -17.78 -11.44
CA LEU A 126 0.37 -17.49 -11.09
C LEU A 126 0.52 -16.05 -10.57
N ARG A 127 -0.08 -15.07 -11.24
CA ARG A 127 -0.07 -13.67 -10.79
C ARG A 127 -0.74 -13.51 -9.42
N ALA A 128 -1.90 -14.13 -9.21
CA ALA A 128 -2.58 -14.11 -7.92
C ALA A 128 -1.72 -14.72 -6.80
N ALA A 129 -1.06 -15.85 -7.07
CA ALA A 129 -0.14 -16.49 -6.14
C ALA A 129 1.07 -15.60 -5.82
N LEU A 130 1.69 -14.98 -6.83
CA LEU A 130 2.81 -14.04 -6.64
C LEU A 130 2.39 -12.81 -5.83
N LYS A 131 1.24 -12.21 -6.13
CA LYS A 131 0.68 -11.07 -5.35
C LYS A 131 0.46 -11.47 -3.89
N TYR A 132 -0.14 -12.63 -3.65
CA TYR A 132 -0.37 -13.14 -2.31
C TYR A 132 0.96 -13.38 -1.57
N PHE A 133 1.93 -14.04 -2.22
CA PHE A 133 3.23 -14.31 -1.63
C PHE A 133 4.00 -13.03 -1.28
N GLY A 134 4.06 -12.07 -2.21
CA GLY A 134 4.65 -10.76 -1.99
C GLY A 134 4.03 -10.07 -0.78
N TYR A 135 2.70 -10.00 -0.73
CA TYR A 135 1.97 -9.41 0.40
C TYR A 135 2.27 -10.08 1.74
N ARG A 136 2.28 -11.42 1.78
CA ARG A 136 2.58 -12.18 3.01
C ARG A 136 4.02 -11.94 3.48
N LEU A 137 4.99 -11.88 2.57
CA LEU A 137 6.38 -11.55 2.91
C LEU A 137 6.50 -10.12 3.43
N GLY A 138 5.84 -9.16 2.78
CA GLY A 138 5.82 -7.77 3.23
C GLY A 138 5.24 -7.61 4.64
N ARG A 139 4.17 -8.35 4.94
CA ARG A 139 3.58 -8.39 6.28
C ARG A 139 4.53 -8.95 7.35
N ALA A 140 5.50 -9.75 6.95
CA ALA A 140 6.52 -10.36 7.80
C ALA A 140 7.89 -9.64 7.72
N GLU A 141 7.95 -8.45 7.12
CA GLU A 141 9.22 -7.76 6.81
C GLU A 141 10.15 -7.56 8.01
N ARG A 142 9.59 -7.42 9.22
CA ARG A 142 10.36 -7.24 10.46
C ARG A 142 11.38 -8.36 10.71
N TRP A 143 11.13 -9.55 10.15
CA TRP A 143 12.00 -10.73 10.29
C TRP A 143 13.01 -10.88 9.14
N LEU A 144 12.92 -10.04 8.10
CA LEU A 144 13.77 -10.13 6.92
C LEU A 144 15.02 -9.25 7.09
N PRO A 145 16.19 -9.67 6.60
CA PRO A 145 17.35 -8.80 6.54
C PRO A 145 17.17 -7.69 5.50
N LEU A 146 17.80 -6.54 5.72
CA LEU A 146 17.62 -5.35 4.88
C LEU A 146 17.95 -5.59 3.39
N GLY A 147 18.96 -6.42 3.08
CA GLY A 147 19.29 -6.79 1.70
C GLY A 147 18.14 -7.51 0.99
N LEU A 148 17.41 -8.38 1.70
CA LEU A 148 16.26 -9.08 1.15
C LEU A 148 15.06 -8.13 0.98
N LYS A 149 14.83 -7.22 1.95
CA LYS A 149 13.79 -6.18 1.81
C LYS A 149 14.03 -5.31 0.57
N ARG A 150 15.27 -4.87 0.38
CA ARG A 150 15.69 -4.11 -0.82
C ARG A 150 15.44 -4.89 -2.09
N TRP A 151 15.68 -6.21 -2.14
CA TRP A 151 15.43 -7.02 -3.33
C TRP A 151 13.93 -7.23 -3.61
N LEU A 152 13.15 -7.53 -2.57
CA LEU A 152 11.70 -7.79 -2.62
C LEU A 152 10.86 -6.54 -2.87
N SER A 153 11.38 -5.34 -2.61
CA SER A 153 10.63 -4.09 -2.76
C SER A 153 10.69 -3.51 -4.18
N LEU A 154 9.68 -2.77 -4.58
CA LEU A 154 9.75 -1.88 -5.75
C LEU A 154 10.36 -0.53 -5.36
N GLN A 155 10.14 -0.10 -4.12
CA GLN A 155 10.59 1.18 -3.54
C GLN A 155 12.02 1.10 -2.98
N LYS A 156 13.03 0.95 -3.86
CA LYS A 156 14.43 0.77 -3.44
C LYS A 156 14.96 1.91 -2.56
N HIS A 157 14.67 3.15 -2.93
CA HIS A 157 15.12 4.35 -2.22
C HIS A 157 14.62 4.43 -0.77
N PHE A 158 13.42 3.92 -0.49
CA PHE A 158 12.89 3.86 0.87
C PHE A 158 13.83 3.08 1.80
N TRP A 159 14.30 1.92 1.34
CA TRP A 159 15.19 1.04 2.11
C TRP A 159 16.63 1.53 2.14
N ASP A 160 17.09 2.24 1.11
CA ASP A 160 18.42 2.86 1.09
C ASP A 160 18.54 3.93 2.18
N ARG A 161 17.53 4.82 2.29
CA ARG A 161 17.44 5.80 3.39
C ARG A 161 17.40 5.11 4.76
N GLU A 162 16.61 4.05 4.91
CA GLU A 162 16.55 3.27 6.16
C GLU A 162 17.93 2.66 6.52
N ALA A 163 18.70 2.20 5.52
CA ALA A 163 20.05 1.70 5.71
C ALA A 163 21.03 2.79 6.21
N GLU A 164 20.97 3.97 5.60
CA GLU A 164 21.82 5.11 5.94
C GLU A 164 21.59 5.59 7.37
N GLU A 165 20.33 5.68 7.78
CA GLU A 165 19.97 6.08 9.14
C GLU A 165 20.42 5.07 10.18
N LEU A 166 20.27 3.76 9.91
CA LEU A 166 20.78 2.71 10.79
C LEU A 166 22.30 2.81 10.95
N ARG A 167 23.03 3.14 9.87
CA ARG A 167 24.48 3.39 9.93
C ARG A 167 24.81 4.67 10.70
N ALA A 168 24.05 5.75 10.52
CA ALA A 168 24.23 7.00 11.22
C ALA A 168 24.04 6.84 12.74
N ARG A 169 22.98 6.14 13.16
CA ARG A 169 22.70 5.83 14.58
C ARG A 169 23.85 5.03 15.22
N LYS A 170 24.32 3.96 14.56
CA LYS A 170 25.45 3.16 15.05
C LYS A 170 26.76 3.95 15.19
N ARG A 171 26.99 4.95 14.32
CA ARG A 171 28.16 5.85 14.42
C ARG A 171 28.02 6.83 15.58
N GLY A 172 26.84 7.44 15.74
CA GLY A 172 26.57 8.38 16.83
C GLY A 172 26.57 7.75 18.22
N ASP A 173 26.22 6.46 18.34
CA ASP A 173 26.27 5.74 19.62
C ASP A 173 27.70 5.32 19.99
N ARG A 174 28.57 5.03 19.00
CA ARG A 174 30.00 4.81 19.25
C ARG A 174 30.70 6.09 19.70
N ALA A 175 30.38 7.24 19.10
CA ALA A 175 30.96 8.52 19.45
C ALA A 175 30.51 9.09 20.82
N ARG A 176 29.48 8.51 21.45
CA ARG A 176 28.98 8.90 22.79
C ARG A 176 29.36 7.90 23.89
N GLY A 177 29.99 6.79 23.53
CA GLY A 177 30.45 5.75 24.45
C GLY A 177 31.97 5.75 24.69
N GLU A 178 32.68 6.72 24.11
CA GLU A 178 34.09 7.06 24.35
C GLU A 178 34.17 8.37 25.14
#